data_AF-A0A316L7H3-F1
#
_entry.id   AF-A0A316L7H3-F1
#
_cell.length_a   1.000
_cell.length_b   1.000
_cell.length_c   1.000
_cell.angle_alpha   90.00
_cell.angle_beta   90.00
_cell.angle_gamma   90.00
#
_symmetry.space_group_name_H-M   'P 1'
#
loop_
_entity.id
_entity.type
_entity.pdbx_description
1 polymer ?
#
loop_
_entity_poly.entity_id
_entity_poly.type
_entity_poly.pdbx_seq_one_letter_code
_entity_poly.pdbx_strand_id
1 'polypeptide(L)'
;MNHNVFFITTIDVMEKDDKGVFTWRTPGFRYSLEEAKEVVEKNMCDIFEYCYKYAVIEELEPYLYPERKNVWWYKWDKEQEKYLPITTDATIEILEQMFGGKIVEIG
;
A
#
# COMPACT_ATOMS: atom_id res chain seq x y z
N MET A 1 22.84 4.95 -13.38
CA MET A 1 21.46 5.42 -13.68
C MET A 1 20.68 5.26 -12.39
N ASN A 2 19.94 6.29 -11.96
CA ASN A 2 18.99 6.12 -10.86
C ASN A 2 17.84 5.27 -11.40
N HIS A 3 17.72 4.05 -10.89
CA HIS A 3 16.58 3.21 -11.17
C HIS A 3 15.41 3.71 -10.31
N ASN A 4 14.22 3.79 -10.90
CA ASN A 4 13.00 3.96 -10.11
C ASN A 4 12.91 2.79 -9.13
N VAL A 5 12.43 3.06 -7.92
CA VAL A 5 12.28 2.09 -6.84
C VAL A 5 10.79 1.89 -6.58
N PHE A 6 10.36 0.64 -6.51
CA PHE A 6 8.97 0.26 -6.26
C PHE A 6 8.85 -0.17 -4.80
N PHE A 7 8.40 0.74 -3.95
CA PHE A 7 8.20 0.46 -2.52
C PHE A 7 6.89 -0.26 -2.31
N ILE A 8 6.89 -1.26 -1.43
CA ILE A 8 5.71 -2.03 -1.05
C ILE A 8 5.40 -1.64 0.39
N THR A 9 4.21 -1.08 0.61
CA THR A 9 3.71 -0.70 1.94
C THR A 9 2.41 -1.43 2.20
N THR A 10 2.31 -2.10 3.34
CA THR A 10 1.11 -2.79 3.81
C THR A 10 0.43 -1.97 4.90
N ILE A 11 -0.90 -2.00 4.93
CA ILE A 11 -1.72 -1.11 5.75
C ILE A 11 -2.87 -1.90 6.36
N ASP A 12 -3.01 -1.80 7.68
CA ASP A 12 -4.18 -2.26 8.41
C ASP A 12 -5.04 -1.05 8.77
N VAL A 13 -6.35 -1.27 8.73
CA VAL A 13 -7.39 -0.32 9.09
C VAL A 13 -8.17 -0.94 10.23
N MET A 14 -7.88 -0.51 11.45
CA MET A 14 -8.64 -0.89 12.62
C MET A 14 -9.81 0.07 12.79
N GLU A 15 -11.02 -0.46 12.94
CA GLU A 15 -12.18 0.34 13.35
C GLU A 15 -12.13 0.48 14.87
N LYS A 16 -12.06 1.72 15.38
CA LYS A 16 -12.14 1.99 16.80
C LYS A 16 -12.97 3.24 17.06
N ASP A 17 -14.09 3.09 17.76
CA ASP A 17 -14.91 4.21 18.25
C ASP A 17 -15.28 5.21 17.11
N ASP A 18 -15.91 4.70 16.05
CA ASP A 18 -16.29 5.39 14.80
C ASP A 18 -15.13 6.02 14.00
N LYS A 19 -13.89 5.93 14.50
CA LYS A 19 -12.67 6.46 13.87
C LYS A 19 -11.79 5.33 13.35
N GLY A 20 -11.44 5.40 12.07
CA GLY A 20 -10.43 4.50 11.48
C GLY A 20 -9.05 4.80 12.03
N VAL A 21 -8.41 3.82 12.67
CA VAL A 21 -6.98 3.87 13.03
C VAL A 21 -6.20 3.10 11.98
N PHE A 22 -5.27 3.78 11.32
CA PHE A 22 -4.39 3.20 10.31
C PHE A 22 -3.05 2.82 10.94
N THR A 23 -2.58 1.60 10.66
CA THR A 23 -1.19 1.22 10.91
C THR A 23 -0.58 0.72 9.61
N TRP A 24 0.69 1.02 9.37
CA TRP A 24 1.35 0.63 8.13
C TRP A 24 2.80 0.20 8.38
N ARG A 25 3.31 -0.63 7.48
CA ARG A 25 4.71 -1.02 7.42
C ARG A 25 5.15 -1.13 5.97
N THR A 26 6.43 -0.88 5.74
CA THR A 26 7.06 -1.07 4.43
C THR A 26 7.89 -2.34 4.49
N PRO A 27 7.35 -3.52 4.11
CA PRO A 27 8.10 -4.78 4.12
C PRO A 27 9.32 -4.78 3.19
N GLY A 28 9.34 -3.93 2.16
CA GLY A 28 10.52 -3.78 1.31
C GLY A 28 10.25 -3.04 0.01
N PHE A 29 11.15 -3.23 -0.96
CA PHE A 29 11.06 -2.63 -2.29
C PHE A 29 11.62 -3.58 -3.36
N ARG A 30 11.34 -3.26 -4.62
CA ARG A 30 11.94 -3.88 -5.82
C ARG A 30 12.42 -2.83 -6.81
N TYR A 31 13.25 -3.24 -7.76
CA TYR A 31 13.73 -2.36 -8.84
C TYR A 31 12.91 -2.50 -10.14
N SER A 32 11.93 -3.41 -10.15
CA SER A 32 10.98 -3.56 -11.24
C SER A 32 9.54 -3.63 -10.69
N LEU A 33 8.61 -3.09 -11.47
CA LEU A 33 7.19 -3.18 -11.15
C LEU A 33 6.72 -4.64 -11.14
N GLU A 34 7.21 -5.46 -12.07
CA GLU A 34 6.82 -6.86 -12.21
C GLU A 34 7.15 -7.66 -10.95
N GLU A 35 8.38 -7.55 -10.43
CA GLU A 35 8.76 -8.20 -9.17
C GLU A 35 7.97 -7.65 -7.98
N ALA A 36 7.68 -6.35 -7.95
CA ALA A 36 6.89 -5.75 -6.87
C ALA A 36 5.46 -6.31 -6.85
N LYS A 37 4.83 -6.44 -8.03
CA LYS A 37 3.53 -7.07 -8.19
C LYS A 37 3.55 -8.52 -7.77
N GLU A 38 4.57 -9.27 -8.17
CA GLU A 38 4.72 -10.67 -7.79
C GLU A 38 4.77 -10.84 -6.26
N VAL A 39 5.52 -9.98 -5.55
CA VAL A 39 5.60 -10.00 -4.09
C VAL A 39 4.23 -9.79 -3.45
N VAL A 40 3.47 -8.80 -3.93
CA VAL A 40 2.17 -8.47 -3.37
C VAL A 40 1.13 -9.54 -3.71
N GLU A 41 0.95 -9.84 -4.99
CA GLU A 41 -0.09 -10.74 -5.50
C GLU A 41 0.10 -12.19 -5.05
N LYS A 42 1.34 -12.62 -4.74
CA LYS A 42 1.64 -13.96 -4.20
C LYS A 42 1.78 -13.99 -2.67
N ASN A 43 1.51 -12.88 -1.97
CA ASN A 43 1.73 -12.75 -0.53
C ASN A 43 3.11 -13.28 -0.09
N MET A 44 4.17 -12.93 -0.84
CA MET A 44 5.50 -13.48 -0.60
C MET A 44 5.99 -13.11 0.80
N CYS A 45 6.61 -14.08 1.50
CA CYS A 45 7.05 -13.91 2.88
C CYS A 45 5.92 -13.59 3.88
N ASP A 46 4.65 -13.84 3.50
CA ASP A 46 3.47 -13.55 4.32
C ASP A 46 3.33 -12.07 4.71
N ILE A 47 3.47 -11.15 3.75
CA ILE A 47 3.34 -9.70 4.00
C ILE A 47 1.96 -9.28 4.54
N PHE A 48 0.94 -10.15 4.44
CA PHE A 48 -0.33 -9.95 5.11
C PHE A 48 -0.19 -9.88 6.64
N GLU A 49 0.75 -10.64 7.22
CA GLU A 49 1.06 -10.66 8.65
C GLU A 49 -0.21 -10.61 9.52
N TYR A 50 -1.22 -11.41 9.14
CA TYR A 50 -2.54 -11.55 9.78
C TYR A 50 -3.48 -10.32 9.75
N CYS A 51 -3.00 -9.08 9.56
CA CYS A 51 -3.83 -7.88 9.72
C CYS A 51 -3.79 -6.87 8.57
N TYR A 52 -2.80 -6.88 7.68
CA TYR A 52 -2.69 -5.80 6.70
C TYR A 52 -3.69 -5.95 5.54
N LYS A 53 -4.87 -5.34 5.69
CA LYS A 53 -5.98 -5.41 4.73
C LYS A 53 -5.66 -4.80 3.36
N TYR A 54 -4.73 -3.87 3.29
CA TYR A 54 -4.34 -3.19 2.05
C TYR A 54 -2.85 -3.28 1.83
N ALA A 55 -2.46 -3.23 0.55
CA ALA A 55 -1.08 -3.04 0.14
C ALA A 55 -1.02 -2.01 -0.98
N VAL A 56 0.07 -1.25 -1.03
CA VAL A 56 0.32 -0.26 -2.07
C VAL A 56 1.74 -0.44 -2.61
N ILE A 57 1.86 -0.37 -3.93
CA ILE A 57 3.14 -0.20 -4.60
C ILE A 57 3.25 1.26 -5.03
N GLU A 58 4.33 1.93 -4.65
CA GLU A 58 4.62 3.30 -5.03
C GLU A 58 5.92 3.35 -5.84
N GLU A 59 5.87 3.93 -7.04
CA GLU A 59 7.06 4.19 -7.84
C GLU A 59 7.67 5.53 -7.42
N LEU A 60 8.85 5.45 -6.80
CA LEU A 60 9.58 6.58 -6.25
C LEU A 60 10.96 6.72 -6.90
N GLU A 61 11.42 7.96 -7.03
CA GLU A 61 12.82 8.23 -7.33
C GLU A 61 13.67 8.21 -6.04
N PRO A 62 14.95 7.81 -6.12
CA PRO A 62 15.81 7.67 -4.95
C PRO A 62 16.39 9.02 -4.47
N TYR A 63 15.53 9.93 -4.03
CA TYR A 63 15.90 11.17 -3.35
C TYR A 63 14.96 11.48 -2.18
N LEU A 64 15.26 12.55 -1.44
CA LEU A 64 14.52 12.93 -0.23
C LEU A 64 13.18 13.57 -0.62
N TYR A 65 12.07 13.08 -0.06
CA TYR A 65 10.69 13.50 -0.38
C TYR A 65 10.35 13.43 -1.88
N PRO A 66 10.43 12.25 -2.52
CA PRO A 66 10.09 12.12 -3.92
C PRO A 66 8.59 12.27 -4.15
N GLU A 67 8.24 12.87 -5.28
CA GLU A 67 6.87 12.79 -5.79
C GLU A 67 6.58 11.35 -6.22
N ARG A 68 5.35 10.91 -5.96
CA ARG A 68 4.87 9.59 -6.36
C ARG A 68 4.55 9.63 -7.84
N LYS A 69 5.29 8.86 -8.64
CA LYS A 69 5.06 8.81 -10.09
C LYS A 69 3.81 8.02 -10.44
N ASN A 70 3.73 6.80 -9.90
CA ASN A 70 2.66 5.86 -10.14
C ASN A 70 2.36 5.10 -8.84
N VAL A 71 1.10 4.68 -8.69
CA VAL A 71 0.59 4.00 -7.50
C VAL A 71 -0.28 2.82 -7.93
N TRP A 72 -0.13 1.68 -7.27
CA TRP A 72 -0.96 0.50 -7.48
C TRP A 72 -1.49 -0.01 -6.15
N TRP A 73 -2.81 0.02 -5.99
CA TRP A 73 -3.48 -0.41 -4.77
C TRP A 73 -3.98 -1.84 -4.85
N TYR A 74 -3.90 -2.51 -3.71
CA TYR A 74 -4.37 -3.88 -3.54
C TYR A 74 -5.14 -4.03 -2.23
N LYS A 75 -6.07 -4.97 -2.21
CA LYS A 75 -6.81 -5.37 -1.02
C LYS A 75 -6.72 -6.88 -0.82
N TRP A 76 -6.56 -7.27 0.43
CA TRP A 76 -6.52 -8.67 0.82
C TRP A 76 -7.86 -9.33 0.53
N ASP A 77 -7.83 -10.41 -0.25
CA ASP A 77 -8.93 -11.33 -0.45
C ASP A 77 -8.72 -12.53 0.46
N LYS A 78 -9.61 -12.67 1.46
CA LYS A 78 -9.52 -13.72 2.47
C LYS A 78 -9.83 -15.11 1.90
N GLU A 79 -10.65 -15.21 0.86
CA GLU A 79 -11.03 -16.50 0.27
C GLU A 79 -9.90 -17.09 -0.56
N GLN A 80 -9.16 -16.22 -1.26
CA GLN A 80 -8.06 -16.58 -2.14
C GLN A 80 -6.68 -16.47 -1.48
N GLU A 81 -6.65 -16.00 -0.22
CA GLU A 81 -5.44 -15.74 0.58
C GLU A 81 -4.37 -14.96 -0.21
N LYS A 82 -4.80 -13.90 -0.89
CA LYS A 82 -3.91 -13.08 -1.70
C LYS A 82 -4.41 -11.65 -1.83
N TYR A 83 -3.50 -10.76 -2.22
CA TYR A 83 -3.85 -9.40 -2.58
C TYR A 83 -4.39 -9.32 -4.01
N LEU A 84 -5.54 -8.67 -4.19
CA LEU A 84 -6.13 -8.37 -5.49
C LEU A 84 -5.98 -6.90 -5.83
N PRO A 85 -5.64 -6.54 -7.08
CA PRO A 85 -5.57 -5.16 -7.51
C PRO A 85 -6.95 -4.51 -7.46
N ILE A 86 -6.99 -3.26 -7.02
CA ILE A 86 -8.23 -2.47 -6.94
C ILE A 86 -7.99 -1.06 -7.48
N THR A 87 -9.02 -0.51 -8.14
CA THR A 87 -8.99 0.86 -8.68
C THR A 87 -9.96 1.80 -7.97
N THR A 88 -10.88 1.26 -7.17
CA THR A 88 -11.92 2.03 -6.47
C THR A 88 -12.22 1.38 -5.12
N ASP A 89 -11.96 2.11 -4.02
CA ASP A 89 -12.37 1.78 -2.66
C ASP A 89 -12.42 3.10 -1.87
N ALA A 90 -13.48 3.34 -1.09
CA ALA A 90 -13.60 4.56 -0.30
C ALA A 90 -12.43 4.74 0.68
N THR A 91 -11.82 3.64 1.12
CA THR A 91 -10.64 3.64 1.97
C THR A 91 -9.41 4.14 1.22
N ILE A 92 -9.26 3.84 -0.07
CA ILE A 92 -8.13 4.34 -0.87
C ILE A 92 -8.18 5.85 -0.98
N GLU A 93 -9.36 6.44 -1.22
CA GLU A 93 -9.49 7.89 -1.32
C GLU A 93 -8.99 8.61 -0.05
N ILE A 94 -9.28 8.02 1.12
CA ILE A 94 -8.77 8.48 2.41
C ILE A 94 -7.26 8.32 2.49
N LEU A 95 -6.73 7.14 2.15
CA LEU A 95 -5.30 6.84 2.18
C LEU A 95 -4.51 7.75 1.22
N GLU A 96 -5.01 8.00 0.02
CA GLU A 96 -4.38 8.90 -0.95
C GLU A 96 -4.26 10.31 -0.41
N GLN A 97 -5.29 10.80 0.29
CA GLN A 97 -5.24 12.11 0.94
C GLN A 97 -4.23 12.12 2.11
N MET A 98 -4.23 11.08 2.95
CA MET A 98 -3.28 10.95 4.07
C MET A 98 -1.82 10.93 3.59
N PHE A 99 -1.49 10.05 2.64
CA PHE A 99 -0.13 9.95 2.08
C PHE A 99 0.21 11.10 1.13
N GLY A 100 -0.79 11.81 0.62
CA GLY A 100 -0.63 13.02 -0.20
C GLY A 100 -0.35 14.28 0.62
N GLY A 101 -0.20 14.16 1.95
CA GLY A 101 0.06 15.29 2.83
C GLY A 101 -1.14 16.22 3.03
N LYS A 102 -2.35 15.78 2.67
CA LYS A 102 -3.58 16.51 2.99
C LYS A 102 -4.07 16.09 4.37
N ILE A 103 -4.45 17.06 5.18
CA ILE A 103 -5.09 16.79 6.47
C ILE A 103 -6.45 16.15 6.16
N VAL A 104 -6.66 14.94 6.66
CA VAL A 104 -7.95 14.23 6.56
C VAL A 104 -8.60 14.26 7.94
N GLU A 105 -9.78 14.86 8.05
CA GLU A 105 -10.63 14.68 9.23
C GLU A 105 -11.30 13.31 9.11
N ILE A 106 -10.85 12.36 9.93
CA ILE A 106 -11.52 11.08 10.11
C ILE A 106 -12.66 11.36 11.11
N GLY A 107 -13.91 11.31 10.61
CA GLY A 107 -15.13 11.59 11.36
C GLY A 107 -15.19 10.87 12.71
#